data_AF-A0A2U3LV78-F1
#
_entry.id   AF-A0A2U3LV78-F1
#
_cell.length_a   1.000
_cell.length_b   1.000
_cell.length_c   1.000
_cell.angle_alpha   90.00
_cell.angle_beta   90.00
_cell.angle_gamma   90.00
#
_symmetry.space_group_name_H-M   'P 1'
#
loop_
_entity.id
_entity.type
_entity.pdbx_description
1 polymer ?
#
loop_
_entity_poly.entity_id
_entity_poly.type
_entity_poly.pdbx_seq_one_letter_code
_entity_poly.pdbx_strand_id
1 'polypeptide(L)'
;MNAIICGSCHTWLTSDLSKCPTCNATLFLEGKDKNIIDRIQPNCLIYRYAGSDILEPAIVLKQSKVNLRVATKLQEYSTPVVVAKQNVYLFNQNILSAIQALRNERTATIMRYDQLIQSHWQHLQPYE
;
A
#
# COMPACT_ATOMS: atom_id res chain seq x y z
N MET A 1 -17.65 3.51 8.73
CA MET A 1 -16.98 3.68 10.03
C MET A 1 -15.69 4.45 9.78
N ASN A 2 -15.57 5.66 10.33
CA ASN A 2 -14.37 6.49 10.21
C ASN A 2 -13.35 6.01 11.25
N ALA A 3 -12.53 5.05 10.86
CA ALA A 3 -11.48 4.56 11.73
C ALA A 3 -10.29 5.53 11.72
N ILE A 4 -9.75 5.78 12.92
CA ILE A 4 -8.60 6.64 13.13
C ILE A 4 -7.57 5.88 13.94
N ILE A 5 -6.31 6.26 13.83
CA ILE A 5 -5.22 5.70 14.60
C ILE A 5 -4.71 6.75 15.58
N CYS A 6 -4.44 6.36 16.82
CA CYS A 6 -3.76 7.25 17.76
C CYS A 6 -2.33 7.54 17.28
N GLY A 7 -1.95 8.82 17.12
CA GLY A 7 -0.60 9.20 16.70
C GLY A 7 0.48 8.86 17.73
N SER A 8 0.12 8.64 19.00
CA SER A 8 1.09 8.31 20.06
C SER A 8 1.40 6.83 20.19
N CYS A 9 0.39 5.95 20.06
CA CYS A 9 0.54 4.51 20.33
C CYS A 9 0.13 3.61 19.16
N HIS A 10 -0.32 4.18 18.05
CA HIS A 10 -0.77 3.48 16.85
C HIS A 10 -1.95 2.50 17.06
N THR A 11 -2.68 2.64 18.16
CA THR A 11 -3.92 1.89 18.40
C THR A 11 -5.01 2.32 17.43
N TRP A 12 -5.76 1.34 16.93
CA TRP A 12 -6.96 1.51 16.12
C TRP A 12 -8.14 2.00 16.96
N LEU A 13 -8.81 3.07 16.54
CA LEU A 13 -9.87 3.74 17.28
C LEU A 13 -11.08 4.04 16.40
N THR A 14 -12.23 4.19 17.05
CA THR A 14 -13.41 4.83 16.45
C THR A 14 -13.32 6.34 16.62
N SER A 15 -13.98 7.10 15.72
CA SER A 15 -13.93 8.57 15.67
C SER A 15 -14.51 9.29 16.89
N ASP A 16 -15.22 8.58 17.77
CA ASP A 16 -16.10 9.20 18.77
C ASP A 16 -15.44 9.29 20.17
N LEU A 17 -14.14 8.97 20.25
CA LEU A 17 -13.37 8.95 21.49
C LEU A 17 -12.65 10.29 21.71
N SER A 18 -12.76 10.84 22.92
CA SER A 18 -12.00 12.04 23.34
C SER A 18 -10.61 11.70 23.91
N LYS A 19 -10.38 10.43 24.28
CA LYS A 19 -9.10 9.91 24.78
C LYS A 19 -8.80 8.53 24.22
N CYS A 20 -7.52 8.25 23.99
CA CYS A 20 -7.08 6.91 23.61
C CYS A 20 -7.22 5.95 24.81
N PRO A 21 -7.93 4.82 24.69
CA PRO A 21 -8.09 3.87 25.78
C PRO A 21 -6.80 3.15 26.15
N THR A 22 -5.79 3.12 25.27
CA THR A 22 -4.51 2.43 25.52
C THR A 22 -3.48 3.31 26.19
N CYS A 23 -3.29 4.54 25.71
CA CYS A 23 -2.25 5.45 26.24
C CYS A 23 -2.81 6.65 27.02
N ASN A 24 -4.13 6.75 27.15
CA ASN A 24 -4.85 7.85 27.83
C ASN A 24 -4.58 9.26 27.26
N ALA A 25 -3.96 9.35 26.08
CA ALA A 25 -3.72 10.62 25.40
C ALA A 25 -5.05 11.24 24.94
N THR A 26 -5.24 12.53 25.18
CA THR A 26 -6.35 13.32 24.63
C THR A 26 -6.27 13.31 23.10
N LEU A 27 -7.39 13.06 22.43
CA LEU A 27 -7.46 12.97 20.97
C LEU A 27 -7.95 14.30 20.40
N PHE A 28 -7.14 14.87 19.50
CA PHE A 28 -7.48 16.04 18.71
C PHE A 28 -7.69 15.58 17.28
N LEU A 29 -8.96 15.58 16.83
CA LEU A 29 -9.33 15.10 15.50
C LEU A 29 -8.98 16.10 14.39
N GLU A 30 -9.00 17.40 14.73
CA GLU A 30 -8.83 18.52 13.81
C GLU A 30 -7.98 19.63 14.45
N GLY A 31 -7.59 20.62 13.64
CA GLY A 31 -6.78 21.75 14.07
C GLY A 31 -5.27 21.51 13.98
N LYS A 32 -4.49 22.49 14.45
CA LYS A 32 -3.02 22.44 14.41
C LYS A 32 -2.44 21.35 15.31
N ASP A 33 -3.14 21.04 16.40
CA ASP A 33 -2.73 20.04 17.39
C ASP A 33 -3.27 18.63 17.09
N LYS A 34 -3.75 18.41 15.87
CA LYS A 34 -4.26 17.10 15.43
C LYS A 34 -3.21 16.02 15.69
N ASN A 35 -3.58 15.02 16.48
CA ASN A 35 -2.68 13.95 16.92
C ASN A 35 -3.20 12.55 16.58
N ILE A 36 -4.05 12.47 15.57
CA ILE A 36 -4.57 11.23 15.01
C ILE A 36 -4.09 11.02 13.58
N ILE A 37 -4.03 9.76 13.15
CA ILE A 37 -3.73 9.39 11.77
C ILE A 37 -5.03 8.83 11.17
N ASP A 38 -5.64 9.62 10.31
CA ASP A 38 -6.85 9.30 9.54
C ASP A 38 -6.57 9.15 8.05
N ARG A 39 -5.34 9.44 7.62
CA ARG A 39 -4.86 9.30 6.25
C ARG A 39 -3.43 8.80 6.27
N ILE A 40 -3.06 8.03 5.26
CA ILE A 40 -1.67 7.62 5.07
C ILE A 40 -0.95 8.68 4.27
N GLN A 41 0.20 9.08 4.79
CA GLN A 41 1.17 9.91 4.09
C GLN A 41 2.40 9.04 3.82
N PRO A 42 2.50 8.43 2.63
CA PRO A 42 3.59 7.53 2.32
C PRO A 42 4.94 8.26 2.40
N ASN A 43 5.93 7.61 3.01
CA ASN A 43 7.32 8.09 3.05
C ASN A 43 8.30 7.08 2.44
N CYS A 44 7.81 5.90 2.05
CA CYS A 44 8.58 4.91 1.31
C CYS A 44 7.73 4.21 0.25
N LEU A 45 8.42 3.52 -0.65
CA LEU A 45 7.85 2.55 -1.58
C LEU A 45 8.36 1.17 -1.16
N ILE A 46 7.49 0.17 -1.18
CA ILE A 46 7.85 -1.19 -0.77
C ILE A 46 7.58 -2.18 -1.88
N TYR A 47 8.46 -3.18 -1.94
CA TYR A 47 8.26 -4.38 -2.72
C TYR A 47 7.92 -5.54 -1.78
N ARG A 48 6.61 -5.79 -1.64
CA ARG A 48 6.07 -6.71 -0.62
C ARG A 48 6.14 -8.18 -1.02
N TYR A 49 5.87 -8.50 -2.29
CA TYR A 49 5.72 -9.88 -2.76
C TYR A 49 6.87 -10.26 -3.69
N ALA A 50 7.64 -11.28 -3.33
CA ALA A 50 8.67 -11.83 -4.19
C ALA A 50 8.07 -12.29 -5.53
N GLY A 51 8.66 -11.86 -6.65
CA GLY A 51 8.17 -12.18 -7.99
C GLY A 51 7.01 -11.33 -8.49
N SER A 52 6.49 -10.41 -7.67
CA SER A 52 5.54 -9.39 -8.13
C SER A 52 6.25 -8.28 -8.91
N ASP A 53 5.51 -7.40 -9.56
CA ASP A 53 6.00 -6.13 -10.07
C ASP A 53 5.29 -4.94 -9.41
N ILE A 54 4.56 -5.23 -8.32
CA ILE A 54 3.80 -4.24 -7.57
C ILE A 54 4.74 -3.48 -6.64
N LEU A 55 4.80 -2.17 -6.85
CA LEU A 55 5.39 -1.22 -5.93
C LEU A 55 4.27 -0.53 -5.15
N GLU A 56 4.29 -0.66 -3.82
CA GLU A 56 3.25 -0.09 -2.97
C GLU A 56 3.76 1.13 -2.20
N PRO A 57 3.00 2.23 -2.14
CA PRO A 57 3.29 3.32 -1.21
C PRO A 57 3.03 2.87 0.23
N ALA A 58 3.96 3.19 1.12
CA ALA A 58 3.89 2.80 2.53
C ALA A 58 4.47 3.87 3.45
N ILE A 59 4.17 3.74 4.74
CA ILE A 59 4.82 4.49 5.81
C ILE A 59 5.69 3.56 6.67
N VAL A 60 6.92 3.98 6.95
CA VAL A 60 7.78 3.29 7.91
C VAL A 60 7.33 3.58 9.33
N LEU A 61 7.00 2.54 10.09
CA LEU A 61 6.60 2.63 11.50
C LEU A 61 7.74 2.32 12.46
N LYS A 62 8.59 1.34 12.12
CA LYS A 62 9.74 0.96 12.94
C LYS A 62 10.85 0.34 12.08
N GLN A 63 12.09 0.68 12.40
CA GLN A 63 13.27 0.10 11.76
C GLN A 63 13.95 -0.92 12.69
N SER A 64 14.24 -2.11 12.17
CA SER A 64 15.08 -3.12 12.84
C SER A 64 16.43 -3.24 12.12
N LYS A 65 17.30 -4.18 12.52
CA LYS A 65 18.62 -4.35 11.86
C LYS A 65 18.48 -4.74 10.39
N VAL A 66 17.62 -5.71 10.07
CA VAL A 66 17.48 -6.32 8.73
C VAL A 66 16.17 -5.94 8.04
N ASN A 67 15.11 -5.69 8.82
CA ASN A 67 13.76 -5.45 8.30
C ASN A 67 13.21 -4.08 8.74
N LEU A 68 12.18 -3.62 8.05
CA LEU A 68 11.33 -2.52 8.45
C LEU A 68 9.92 -3.04 8.73
N ARG A 69 9.25 -2.44 9.71
CA ARG A 69 7.81 -2.55 9.91
C ARG A 69 7.16 -1.36 9.23
N VAL A 70 6.28 -1.64 8.29
CA VAL A 70 5.64 -0.65 7.43
C VAL A 70 4.12 -0.85 7.43
N ALA A 71 3.38 0.19 7.07
CA ALA A 71 1.94 0.11 6.81
C ALA A 71 1.61 0.72 5.45
N THR A 72 0.87 -0.01 4.62
CA THR A 72 0.30 0.47 3.35
C THR A 72 -1.15 0.90 3.51
N LYS A 73 -1.81 0.45 4.59
CA LYS A 73 -3.18 0.78 4.97
C LYS A 73 -3.27 1.18 6.45
N LEU A 74 -4.31 1.93 6.84
CA LEU A 74 -4.51 2.29 8.23
C LEU A 74 -4.62 1.04 9.11
N GLN A 75 -5.26 -0.04 8.62
CA GLN A 75 -5.46 -1.27 9.39
C GLN A 75 -4.13 -1.91 9.80
N GLU A 76 -3.07 -1.69 9.01
CA GLU A 76 -1.75 -2.28 9.24
C GLU A 76 -0.95 -1.52 10.31
N TYR A 77 -1.45 -0.42 10.88
CA TYR A 77 -0.78 0.23 12.03
C TYR A 77 -0.76 -0.66 13.28
N SER A 78 -1.84 -1.43 13.52
CA SER A 78 -1.91 -2.38 14.62
C SER A 78 -1.13 -3.66 14.34
N THR A 79 -1.05 -4.07 13.07
CA THR A 79 -0.35 -5.27 12.60
C THR A 79 0.54 -4.94 11.39
N PRO A 80 1.71 -4.32 11.63
CA PRO A 80 2.57 -3.83 10.55
C PRO A 80 3.12 -4.96 9.68
N VAL A 81 3.23 -4.69 8.38
CA VAL A 81 3.90 -5.57 7.43
C VAL A 81 5.40 -5.52 7.68
N VAL A 82 6.04 -6.69 7.70
CA VAL A 82 7.50 -6.81 7.85
C VAL A 82 8.11 -6.99 6.48
N VAL A 83 9.00 -6.07 6.09
CA VAL A 83 9.66 -6.06 4.78
C VAL A 83 11.18 -5.98 4.97
N ALA A 84 11.96 -6.71 4.18
CA ALA A 84 13.41 -6.63 4.19
C ALA A 84 13.87 -5.23 3.73
N LYS A 85 14.91 -4.67 4.37
CA LYS A 85 15.39 -3.31 4.05
C LYS A 85 15.72 -3.09 2.58
N GLN A 86 16.29 -4.09 1.93
CA GLN A 86 16.64 -4.03 0.51
C GLN A 86 15.43 -3.90 -0.43
N ASN A 87 14.23 -4.18 0.07
CA ASN A 87 12.96 -4.08 -0.66
C ASN A 87 12.18 -2.81 -0.29
N VAL A 88 12.81 -1.87 0.43
CA VAL A 88 12.21 -0.59 0.81
C VAL A 88 13.00 0.53 0.17
N TYR A 89 12.30 1.39 -0.57
CA TYR A 89 12.86 2.49 -1.33
C TYR A 89 12.31 3.82 -0.83
N LEU A 90 13.02 4.90 -1.12
CA LEU A 90 12.53 6.26 -0.84
C LEU A 90 11.26 6.52 -1.64
N PHE A 91 10.31 7.25 -1.03
CA PHE A 91 9.10 7.61 -1.73
C PHE A 91 9.38 8.61 -2.86
N ASN A 92 8.93 8.25 -4.06
CA ASN A 92 8.99 9.11 -5.24
C ASN A 92 7.74 8.88 -6.08
N GLN A 93 6.86 9.89 -6.11
CA GLN A 93 5.59 9.81 -6.83
C GLN A 93 5.78 9.62 -8.33
N ASN A 94 6.81 10.24 -8.93
CA ASN A 94 7.04 10.15 -10.37
C ASN A 94 7.43 8.72 -10.78
N ILE A 95 8.29 8.07 -9.98
CA ILE A 95 8.70 6.68 -10.19
C ILE A 95 7.49 5.74 -10.03
N LEU A 96 6.69 5.93 -8.97
CA LEU A 96 5.49 5.13 -8.73
C LEU A 96 4.52 5.22 -9.92
N SER A 97 4.21 6.44 -10.38
CA SER A 97 3.32 6.67 -11.52
C SER A 97 3.86 6.05 -12.82
N ALA A 98 5.17 6.17 -13.09
CA ALA A 98 5.80 5.59 -14.28
C ALA A 98 5.71 4.06 -14.28
N ILE A 99 6.00 3.42 -13.14
CA ILE A 99 5.88 1.96 -13.01
C ILE A 99 4.43 1.52 -13.20
N GLN A 100 3.47 2.24 -12.62
CA GLN A 100 2.04 1.93 -12.80
C GLN A 100 1.61 2.06 -14.27
N ALA A 101 2.07 3.08 -14.98
CA ALA A 101 1.79 3.26 -16.41
C ALA A 101 2.31 2.08 -17.24
N LEU A 102 3.58 1.69 -17.06
CA LEU A 102 4.19 0.56 -17.76
C LEU A 102 3.45 -0.76 -17.50
N ARG A 103 2.95 -0.97 -16.28
CA ARG A 103 2.16 -2.16 -15.94
C ARG A 103 0.80 -2.18 -16.63
N ASN A 104 0.15 -1.02 -16.71
CA ASN A 104 -1.12 -0.87 -17.43
C ASN A 104 -0.93 -1.12 -18.93
N GLU A 105 0.13 -0.56 -19.52
CA GLU A 105 0.52 -0.82 -20.91
C GLU A 105 0.75 -2.30 -21.16
N ARG A 106 1.59 -2.96 -20.33
CA ARG A 106 1.83 -4.41 -20.45
C ARG A 106 0.54 -5.21 -20.41
N THR A 107 -0.35 -4.89 -19.45
CA THR A 107 -1.62 -5.60 -19.28
C THR A 107 -2.51 -5.42 -20.52
N ALA A 108 -2.63 -4.19 -21.03
CA ALA A 108 -3.41 -3.91 -22.23
C ALA A 108 -2.84 -4.62 -23.47
N THR A 109 -1.51 -4.65 -23.62
CA THR A 109 -0.84 -5.35 -24.72
C THR A 109 -1.06 -6.86 -24.66
N ILE A 110 -0.90 -7.48 -23.49
CA ILE A 110 -1.15 -8.92 -23.31
C ILE A 110 -2.61 -9.24 -23.64
N MET A 111 -3.57 -8.50 -23.08
CA MET A 111 -4.99 -8.70 -23.37
C MET A 111 -5.31 -8.59 -24.86
N ARG A 112 -4.67 -7.65 -25.57
CA ARG A 112 -4.83 -7.53 -27.02
C ARG A 112 -4.29 -8.75 -27.77
N TYR A 113 -3.13 -9.26 -27.37
CA TYR A 113 -2.59 -10.48 -27.98
C TYR A 113 -3.46 -11.71 -27.70
N ASP A 114 -3.96 -11.86 -26.47
CA ASP A 114 -4.88 -12.95 -26.12
C ASP A 114 -6.14 -12.94 -27.00
N GLN A 115 -6.73 -11.76 -27.22
CA GLN A 115 -7.89 -11.60 -28.12
C GLN A 115 -7.56 -11.96 -29.57
N LEU A 116 -6.40 -11.52 -30.09
CA LEU A 116 -5.97 -11.84 -31.46
C LEU A 116 -5.73 -13.35 -31.63
N ILE A 117 -5.04 -13.96 -30.67
CA ILE A 117 -4.80 -15.40 -30.64
C ILE A 117 -6.15 -16.14 -30.65
N GLN A 118 -7.06 -15.78 -29.74
CA GLN A 118 -8.40 -16.39 -29.68
C GLN A 118 -9.16 -16.27 -31.00
N SER A 119 -9.11 -15.11 -31.65
CA SER A 119 -9.71 -14.91 -32.97
C SER A 119 -9.09 -15.85 -34.01
N HIS A 120 -7.77 -15.97 -34.07
CA HIS A 120 -7.11 -16.88 -35.01
C HIS A 120 -7.44 -18.36 -34.75
N TRP A 121 -7.53 -18.79 -33.49
CA TRP A 121 -7.93 -20.16 -33.13
C TRP A 121 -9.30 -20.53 -33.70
N GLN A 122 -10.26 -19.59 -33.74
CA GLN A 122 -11.60 -19.82 -34.29
C GLN A 122 -11.63 -20.03 -35.81
N HIS A 123 -10.57 -19.65 -36.52
CA HIS A 123 -10.46 -19.80 -37.97
C HIS A 123 -9.69 -21.07 -38.39
N LEU A 124 -9.18 -21.85 -37.43
CA LEU A 124 -8.51 -23.11 -37.73
C LEU A 124 -9.53 -24.16 -38.19
N GLN A 125 -9.25 -24.81 -39.32
CA GLN A 125 -10.03 -25.94 -39.79
C GLN A 125 -9.42 -27.26 -39.27
N PRO A 126 -10.24 -28.31 -39.03
CA PRO A 126 -9.73 -29.63 -38.71
C PRO A 126 -8.79 -30.14 -39.81
N TYR A 127 -7.77 -30.89 -39.40
CA TYR A 127 -6.91 -31.62 -40.34
C TYR A 127 -7.69 -32.82 -40.90
N GLU A 128 -7.68 -33.00 -42.22
CA GLU A 128 -8.28 -34.16 -42.93
C GLU A 128 -7.37 -35.39 -42.90
#